data_AF-J0MRC0-F1
#
_entry.id   AF-J0MRC0-F1
#
_cell.length_a   1.000
_cell.length_b   1.000
_cell.length_c   1.000
_cell.angle_alpha   90.00
_cell.angle_beta   90.00
_cell.angle_gamma   90.00
#
_symmetry.space_group_name_H-M   'P 1'
#
loop_
_entity.id
_entity.type
_entity.pdbx_description
1 polymer ?
#
loop_
_entity_poly.entity_id
_entity_poly.type
_entity_poly.pdbx_seq_one_letter_code
_entity_poly.pdbx_strand_id
1 'polypeptide(L)'
;MQNNEERIKSFLSDEEYHAVLSAFKMAEDPTNKRDQIINANQPPEKVKIRQNLAKEFKELWQIINAQSQLSYQNIQKNKLIESIAKAFNESQVMHEAIIFESKRYDAKTNQIITEQSNTLKIKNYANALQKEISTLLLDFAKDERLPLKFTLELYNALNKEHFTNSPKKAFKLLKGIIKDKLHENLLSCVSYEFCQNAFSNTAFDKTDPLYCKDGSPKNEIEKHKLGKYKSVQTPSQNYLYETIIYDSKIEEEVSKESVQKVEDRSIEVFAKLPKFKIPTPYKNYEPDFAYLLKDEKGAKIFFVCETKGYEKESDIPPDEKRKMEYAKIFFKTLSQNLKNAKKEIRVVFATRINKQDLLSALKDALKETP
;
A
#
# COMPACT_ATOMS: atom_id res chain seq x y z
N MET A 1 -9.28 19.53 -18.45
CA MET A 1 -8.21 18.53 -18.22
C MET A 1 -6.92 18.83 -18.98
N GLN A 2 -6.94 19.47 -20.16
CA GLN A 2 -5.70 19.77 -20.91
C GLN A 2 -4.65 20.60 -20.15
N ASN A 3 -5.06 21.48 -19.22
CA ASN A 3 -4.17 22.52 -18.69
C ASN A 3 -3.15 22.07 -17.60
N ASN A 4 -3.31 20.89 -16.98
CA ASN A 4 -2.35 20.39 -15.97
C ASN A 4 -1.36 19.38 -16.58
N GLU A 5 -1.83 18.55 -17.51
CA GLU A 5 -0.99 17.62 -18.27
C GLU A 5 -0.04 18.38 -19.19
N GLU A 6 -0.54 19.39 -19.92
CA GLU A 6 0.30 20.27 -20.74
C GLU A 6 1.27 21.09 -19.89
N ARG A 7 0.87 21.51 -18.68
CA ARG A 7 1.77 22.18 -17.75
C ARG A 7 2.92 21.27 -17.33
N ILE A 8 2.66 20.04 -16.93
CA ILE A 8 3.70 19.11 -16.49
C ILE A 8 4.58 18.66 -17.67
N LYS A 9 4.01 18.44 -18.85
CA LYS A 9 4.73 18.19 -20.12
C LYS A 9 5.55 19.40 -20.59
N SER A 10 5.17 20.61 -20.20
CA SER A 10 5.99 21.80 -20.49
C SER A 10 7.24 21.88 -19.60
N PHE A 11 7.21 21.23 -18.43
CA PHE A 11 8.33 21.18 -17.48
C PHE A 11 9.23 19.94 -17.64
N LEU A 12 8.74 18.88 -18.29
CA LEU A 12 9.42 17.61 -18.54
C LEU A 12 9.17 17.20 -19.99
N SER A 13 10.19 16.86 -20.78
CA SER A 13 9.94 16.34 -22.14
C SER A 13 9.02 15.10 -22.10
N ASP A 14 8.27 14.82 -23.18
CA ASP A 14 7.32 13.69 -23.22
C ASP A 14 8.00 12.35 -22.85
N GLU A 15 9.25 12.15 -23.28
CA GLU A 15 10.08 11.01 -22.90
C GLU A 15 10.46 11.00 -21.41
N GLU A 16 10.84 12.15 -20.83
CA GLU A 16 11.17 12.27 -19.40
C GLU A 16 9.94 12.10 -18.50
N TYR A 17 8.77 12.59 -18.92
CA TYR A 17 7.51 12.38 -18.19
C TYR A 17 7.17 10.90 -18.11
N HIS A 18 7.23 10.18 -19.24
CA HIS A 18 7.00 8.74 -19.28
C HIS A 18 8.12 7.94 -18.59
N ALA A 19 9.36 8.42 -18.58
CA ALA A 19 10.48 7.82 -17.85
C ALA A 19 10.29 7.96 -16.33
N VAL A 20 9.86 9.12 -15.84
CA VAL A 20 9.52 9.33 -14.41
C VAL A 20 8.30 8.47 -14.04
N LEU A 21 7.27 8.45 -14.87
CA LEU A 21 6.06 7.65 -14.63
C LEU A 21 6.35 6.13 -14.64
N SER A 22 7.24 5.67 -15.52
CA SER A 22 7.69 4.26 -15.57
C SER A 22 8.71 3.92 -14.50
N ALA A 23 9.49 4.88 -13.99
CA ALA A 23 10.37 4.71 -12.84
C ALA A 23 9.57 4.45 -11.55
N PHE A 24 8.39 5.06 -11.40
CA PHE A 24 7.44 4.75 -10.32
C PHE A 24 6.68 3.42 -10.51
N LYS A 25 6.65 2.89 -11.74
CA LYS A 25 6.20 1.51 -12.01
C LYS A 25 7.34 0.52 -11.74
N MET A 26 7.81 0.43 -10.50
CA MET A 26 8.76 -0.62 -10.12
C MET A 26 8.03 -1.96 -10.09
N ALA A 27 8.49 -2.88 -10.95
CA ALA A 27 8.19 -4.32 -11.00
C ALA A 27 6.79 -4.70 -10.51
N GLU A 28 5.81 -4.61 -11.40
CA GLU A 28 4.65 -5.48 -11.33
C GLU A 28 5.17 -6.93 -11.38
N ASP A 29 5.43 -7.53 -10.23
CA ASP A 29 5.30 -8.97 -10.06
C ASP A 29 3.91 -9.17 -9.45
N PRO A 30 2.84 -9.15 -10.26
CA PRO A 30 1.49 -8.89 -9.79
C PRO A 30 0.86 -10.08 -9.07
N THR A 31 1.61 -11.17 -8.91
CA THR A 31 1.10 -12.44 -8.43
C THR A 31 2.25 -13.37 -8.09
N ASN A 32 2.64 -13.43 -6.82
CA ASN A 32 3.18 -14.69 -6.33
C ASN A 32 2.00 -15.66 -6.14
N LYS A 33 1.43 -16.15 -7.27
CA LYS A 33 0.43 -17.23 -7.28
C LYS A 33 0.90 -18.42 -6.44
N ARG A 34 2.21 -18.61 -6.33
CA ARG A 34 2.88 -19.67 -5.58
C ARG A 34 2.61 -19.63 -4.08
N ASP A 35 2.44 -18.46 -3.47
CA ASP A 35 2.27 -18.37 -2.00
C ASP A 35 0.86 -18.82 -1.56
N GLN A 36 -0.12 -18.72 -2.46
CA GLN A 36 -1.54 -19.02 -2.19
C GLN A 36 -2.01 -20.38 -2.73
N ILE A 37 -1.25 -20.97 -3.65
CA ILE A 37 -1.51 -22.32 -4.16
C ILE A 37 -0.73 -23.31 -3.29
N ILE A 38 -1.44 -24.07 -2.45
CA ILE A 38 -0.85 -25.12 -1.60
C ILE A 38 -0.27 -26.25 -2.45
N ASN A 39 -0.93 -26.59 -3.57
CA ASN A 39 -0.48 -27.62 -4.50
C ASN A 39 -0.98 -27.32 -5.92
N ALA A 40 -0.08 -27.06 -6.86
CA ALA A 40 -0.42 -26.73 -8.24
C ALA A 40 -0.87 -27.94 -9.09
N ASN A 41 -0.68 -29.16 -8.59
CA ASN A 41 -1.04 -30.40 -9.29
C ASN A 41 -2.48 -30.85 -9.03
N GLN A 42 -3.21 -30.17 -8.13
CA GLN A 42 -4.62 -30.45 -7.87
C GLN A 42 -5.52 -29.46 -8.63
N PRO A 43 -6.72 -29.89 -9.09
CA PRO A 43 -7.66 -28.98 -9.69
C PRO A 43 -8.01 -27.85 -8.72
N PRO A 44 -8.16 -26.61 -9.19
CA PRO A 44 -8.40 -25.47 -8.32
C PRO A 44 -9.72 -25.66 -7.58
N GLU A 45 -9.64 -25.73 -6.24
CA GLU A 45 -10.83 -25.79 -5.38
C GLU A 45 -11.69 -24.53 -5.61
N LYS A 46 -13.00 -24.72 -5.73
CA LYS A 46 -13.97 -23.65 -5.98
C LYS A 46 -14.95 -23.52 -4.83
N VAL A 47 -15.47 -22.30 -4.67
CA VAL A 47 -16.43 -21.92 -3.64
C VAL A 47 -17.69 -21.40 -4.31
N LYS A 48 -18.85 -21.88 -3.87
CA LYS A 48 -20.14 -21.44 -4.40
C LYS A 48 -20.51 -20.04 -3.93
N ILE A 49 -21.10 -19.27 -4.83
CA ILE A 49 -21.58 -17.90 -4.59
C ILE A 49 -23.10 -17.95 -4.38
N ARG A 50 -23.57 -17.34 -3.29
CA ARG A 50 -25.01 -17.21 -3.01
C ARG A 50 -25.65 -16.20 -3.96
N GLN A 51 -26.45 -16.69 -4.90
CA GLN A 51 -26.94 -15.90 -6.03
C GLN A 51 -27.78 -14.68 -5.62
N ASN A 52 -28.63 -14.80 -4.59
CA ASN A 52 -29.45 -13.68 -4.12
C ASN A 52 -28.59 -12.55 -3.52
N LEU A 53 -27.60 -12.90 -2.71
CA LEU A 53 -26.67 -11.94 -2.12
C LEU A 53 -25.76 -11.30 -3.18
N ALA A 54 -25.35 -12.08 -4.18
CA ALA A 54 -24.54 -11.55 -5.28
C ALA A 54 -25.30 -10.51 -6.12
N LYS A 55 -26.63 -10.59 -6.22
CA LYS A 55 -27.43 -9.54 -6.87
C LYS A 55 -27.38 -8.23 -6.06
N GLU A 56 -27.54 -8.30 -4.74
CA GLU A 56 -27.44 -7.13 -3.85
C GLU A 56 -26.01 -6.55 -3.82
N PHE A 57 -24.98 -7.40 -3.86
CA PHE A 57 -23.57 -6.99 -3.79
C PHE A 57 -23.05 -6.31 -5.05
N LYS A 58 -23.78 -6.42 -6.17
CA LYS A 58 -23.32 -6.02 -7.50
C LYS A 58 -22.93 -4.55 -7.58
N GLU A 59 -23.80 -3.66 -7.11
CA GLU A 59 -23.55 -2.22 -7.18
C GLU A 59 -22.37 -1.80 -6.30
N LEU A 60 -22.28 -2.39 -5.09
CA LEU A 60 -21.14 -2.19 -4.21
C LEU A 60 -19.84 -2.59 -4.93
N TRP A 61 -19.79 -3.81 -5.47
CA TRP A 61 -18.61 -4.33 -6.14
C TRP A 61 -18.20 -3.46 -7.34
N GLN A 62 -19.14 -3.03 -8.17
CA GLN A 62 -18.88 -2.15 -9.32
C GLN A 62 -18.27 -0.82 -8.89
N ILE A 63 -18.77 -0.23 -7.81
CA ILE A 63 -18.33 1.08 -7.33
C ILE A 63 -16.96 1.00 -6.66
N ILE A 64 -16.72 0.03 -5.77
CA ILE A 64 -15.42 -0.06 -5.09
C ILE A 64 -14.33 -0.57 -6.02
N ASN A 65 -14.66 -1.46 -6.97
CA ASN A 65 -13.74 -1.99 -7.97
C ASN A 65 -13.63 -1.08 -9.22
N ALA A 66 -14.11 0.16 -9.12
CA ALA A 66 -13.98 1.14 -10.18
C ALA A 66 -12.50 1.34 -10.54
N GLN A 67 -12.18 1.23 -11.83
CA GLN A 67 -10.83 1.47 -12.31
C GLN A 67 -10.40 2.90 -11.98
N SER A 68 -9.28 3.01 -11.26
CA SER A 68 -8.68 4.27 -10.87
C SER A 68 -7.24 4.34 -11.37
N GLN A 69 -6.80 5.53 -11.73
CA GLN A 69 -5.40 5.82 -11.94
C GLN A 69 -4.85 6.61 -10.75
N LEU A 70 -3.68 6.20 -10.28
CA LEU A 70 -2.95 6.93 -9.26
C LEU A 70 -2.46 8.26 -9.86
N SER A 71 -2.85 9.37 -9.24
CA SER A 71 -2.39 10.70 -9.64
C SER A 71 -1.67 11.39 -8.49
N TYR A 72 -0.76 12.30 -8.83
CA TYR A 72 0.01 13.07 -7.86
C TYR A 72 -0.27 14.55 -8.04
N GLN A 73 -0.72 15.20 -6.98
CA GLN A 73 -1.11 16.60 -6.96
C GLN A 73 -0.18 17.37 -6.02
N ASN A 74 0.14 18.62 -6.40
CA ASN A 74 0.84 19.57 -5.53
C ASN A 74 2.19 19.09 -4.96
N ILE A 75 3.01 18.37 -5.74
CA ILE A 75 4.34 17.88 -5.31
C ILE A 75 5.21 19.05 -4.83
N GLN A 76 5.49 19.10 -3.54
CA GLN A 76 6.28 20.16 -2.91
C GLN A 76 7.78 19.84 -2.95
N LYS A 77 8.39 19.90 -4.14
CA LYS A 77 9.81 19.55 -4.37
C LYS A 77 10.76 20.20 -3.36
N ASN A 78 10.60 21.50 -3.09
CA ASN A 78 11.52 22.23 -2.20
C ASN A 78 11.39 21.73 -0.75
N LYS A 79 10.16 21.53 -0.25
CA LYS A 79 9.93 20.95 1.08
C LYS A 79 10.51 19.54 1.20
N LEU A 80 10.41 18.75 0.13
CA LEU A 80 11.00 17.41 0.10
C LEU A 80 12.53 17.49 0.24
N ILE A 81 13.20 18.34 -0.54
CA ILE A 81 14.66 18.55 -0.43
C ILE A 81 15.04 19.01 0.98
N GLU A 82 14.34 20.00 1.53
CA GLU A 82 14.58 20.51 2.89
C GLU A 82 14.44 19.40 3.94
N SER A 83 13.40 18.58 3.84
CA SER A 83 13.16 17.48 4.79
C SER A 83 14.22 16.38 4.71
N ILE A 84 14.69 16.04 3.50
CA ILE A 84 15.75 15.05 3.29
C ILE A 84 17.08 15.61 3.81
N ALA A 85 17.42 16.85 3.42
CA ALA A 85 18.65 17.49 3.83
C ALA A 85 18.74 17.62 5.35
N LYS A 86 17.66 18.05 6.01
CA LYS A 86 17.58 18.10 7.47
C LYS A 86 17.90 16.75 8.11
N ALA A 87 17.16 15.69 7.72
CA ALA A 87 17.36 14.36 8.28
C ALA A 87 18.77 13.80 8.01
N PHE A 88 19.31 14.05 6.81
CA PHE A 88 20.65 13.61 6.45
C PHE A 88 21.73 14.35 7.24
N ASN A 89 21.58 15.66 7.43
CA ASN A 89 22.57 16.52 8.10
C ASN A 89 22.59 16.29 9.62
N GLU A 90 21.44 15.96 10.22
CA GLU A 90 21.34 15.60 11.66
C GLU A 90 21.84 14.17 11.96
N SER A 91 22.02 13.34 10.92
CA SER A 91 22.54 11.98 11.06
C SER A 91 24.07 11.95 11.22
N GLN A 92 24.62 10.81 11.62
CA GLN A 92 26.06 10.61 11.74
C GLN A 92 26.59 9.57 10.74
N VAL A 93 27.64 9.93 10.02
CA VAL A 93 28.40 9.00 9.16
C VAL A 93 29.81 8.86 9.70
N MET A 94 30.07 7.73 10.36
CA MET A 94 31.39 7.40 10.91
C MET A 94 32.41 7.12 9.81
N HIS A 95 33.63 7.63 10.00
CA HIS A 95 34.76 7.30 9.13
C HIS A 95 34.93 5.80 8.93
N GLU A 96 35.44 5.43 7.76
CA GLU A 96 36.01 4.09 7.60
C GLU A 96 37.39 4.03 8.24
N ALA A 97 37.64 2.97 9.00
CA ALA A 97 38.92 2.73 9.64
C ALA A 97 39.43 1.34 9.31
N ILE A 98 40.74 1.20 9.22
CA ILE A 98 41.44 -0.07 9.22
C ILE A 98 41.82 -0.36 10.67
N ILE A 99 41.25 -1.41 11.23
CA ILE A 99 41.43 -1.81 12.63
C ILE A 99 42.17 -3.14 12.65
N PHE A 100 43.17 -3.24 13.52
CA PHE A 100 43.81 -4.50 13.87
C PHE A 100 43.23 -4.99 15.19
N GLU A 101 42.68 -6.21 15.17
CA GLU A 101 42.14 -6.87 16.36
C GLU A 101 42.84 -8.21 16.58
N SER A 102 43.33 -8.45 17.81
CA SER A 102 43.72 -9.78 18.28
C SER A 102 42.57 -10.37 19.08
N LYS A 103 42.15 -11.59 18.73
CA LYS A 103 41.05 -12.29 19.39
C LYS A 103 41.51 -13.67 19.85
N ARG A 104 41.15 -14.04 21.08
CA ARG A 104 41.38 -15.36 21.66
C ARG A 104 40.05 -16.02 21.95
N TYR A 105 39.95 -17.30 21.62
CA TYR A 105 38.82 -18.12 22.04
C TYR A 105 39.04 -18.59 23.49
N ASP A 106 38.03 -18.39 24.34
CA ASP A 106 38.02 -18.88 25.71
C ASP A 106 37.11 -20.11 25.83
N ALA A 107 37.74 -21.28 26.01
CA ALA A 107 37.05 -22.56 26.10
C ALA A 107 36.22 -22.72 27.39
N LYS A 108 36.50 -21.93 28.45
CA LYS A 108 35.74 -22.03 29.71
C LYS A 108 34.39 -21.33 29.62
N THR A 109 34.33 -20.20 28.91
CA THR A 109 33.11 -19.41 28.71
C THR A 109 32.47 -19.63 27.35
N ASN A 110 33.12 -20.37 26.45
CA ASN A 110 32.74 -20.62 25.06
C ASN A 110 32.49 -19.32 24.28
N GLN A 111 33.39 -18.33 24.43
CA GLN A 111 33.29 -17.01 23.81
C GLN A 111 34.59 -16.60 23.13
N ILE A 112 34.48 -15.73 22.11
CA ILE A 112 35.62 -15.07 21.48
C ILE A 112 35.85 -13.74 22.21
N ILE A 113 37.02 -13.59 22.82
CA ILE A 113 37.43 -12.41 23.56
C ILE A 113 38.37 -11.58 22.68
N THR A 114 38.09 -10.28 22.52
CA THR A 114 39.03 -9.34 21.90
C THR A 114 40.07 -8.91 22.92
N GLU A 115 41.33 -9.28 22.71
CA GLU A 115 42.44 -8.99 23.63
C GLU A 115 43.09 -7.64 23.32
N GLN A 116 43.16 -7.28 22.04
CA GLN A 116 43.75 -6.02 21.59
C GLN A 116 42.95 -5.49 20.41
N SER A 117 42.74 -4.17 20.38
CA SER A 117 42.10 -3.48 19.26
C SER A 117 42.76 -2.12 19.06
N ASN A 118 43.42 -1.93 17.92
CA ASN A 118 44.10 -0.68 17.56
C ASN A 118 43.64 -0.19 16.19
N THR A 119 43.33 1.11 16.09
CA THR A 119 43.04 1.76 14.80
C THR A 119 44.35 2.08 14.08
N LEU A 120 44.61 1.42 12.96
CA LEU A 120 45.83 1.61 12.17
C LEU A 120 45.74 2.81 11.24
N LYS A 121 44.56 3.06 10.66
CA LYS A 121 44.35 4.16 9.71
C LYS A 121 42.89 4.56 9.65
N ILE A 122 42.64 5.86 9.67
CA ILE A 122 41.33 6.44 9.33
C ILE A 122 41.37 6.83 7.86
N LYS A 123 40.41 6.34 7.06
CA LYS A 123 40.28 6.71 5.66
C LYS A 123 39.63 8.08 5.55
N ASN A 124 40.20 8.93 4.70
CA ASN A 124 39.67 10.23 4.34
C ASN A 124 39.55 10.29 2.81
N TYR A 125 38.33 10.57 2.33
CA TYR A 125 38.01 10.53 0.90
C TYR A 125 38.01 11.90 0.22
N ALA A 126 38.38 12.99 0.92
CA ALA A 126 38.28 14.36 0.41
C ALA A 126 38.90 14.55 -0.99
N ASN A 127 40.14 14.10 -1.18
CA ASN A 127 40.86 14.27 -2.45
C ASN A 127 40.29 13.43 -3.59
N ALA A 128 39.81 12.21 -3.30
CA ALA A 128 39.18 11.35 -4.30
C ALA A 128 37.83 11.93 -4.75
N LEU A 129 37.04 12.43 -3.79
CA LEU A 129 35.72 13.02 -4.05
C LEU A 129 35.79 14.27 -4.93
N GLN A 130 36.84 15.08 -4.83
CA GLN A 130 37.01 16.24 -5.72
C GLN A 130 37.00 15.85 -7.21
N LYS A 131 37.47 14.64 -7.55
CA LYS A 131 37.53 14.15 -8.93
C LYS A 131 36.33 13.30 -9.32
N GLU A 132 35.78 12.54 -8.37
CA GLU A 132 34.82 11.47 -8.67
C GLU A 132 33.37 11.76 -8.25
N ILE A 133 33.11 12.81 -7.47
CA ILE A 133 31.76 13.05 -6.92
C ILE A 133 30.69 13.18 -8.00
N SER A 134 30.99 13.81 -9.14
CA SER A 134 30.06 13.95 -10.25
C SER A 134 29.64 12.60 -10.83
N THR A 135 30.59 11.67 -10.97
CA THR A 135 30.33 10.29 -11.41
C THR A 135 29.51 9.54 -10.38
N LEU A 136 29.89 9.64 -9.10
CA LEU A 136 29.16 8.98 -8.01
C LEU A 136 27.70 9.47 -7.88
N LEU A 137 27.47 10.77 -8.05
CA LEU A 137 26.12 11.35 -8.07
C LEU A 137 25.32 10.90 -9.29
N LEU A 138 25.97 10.78 -10.45
CA LEU A 138 25.33 10.26 -11.66
C LEU A 138 24.92 8.78 -11.50
N ASP A 139 25.81 7.96 -10.95
CA ASP A 139 25.55 6.54 -10.68
C ASP A 139 24.44 6.39 -9.64
N PHE A 140 24.50 7.16 -8.55
CA PHE A 140 23.43 7.18 -7.55
C PHE A 140 22.08 7.60 -8.15
N ALA A 141 22.05 8.64 -8.99
CA ALA A 141 20.84 9.08 -9.66
C ALA A 141 20.26 7.99 -10.57
N LYS A 142 21.11 7.24 -11.29
CA LYS A 142 20.69 6.12 -12.13
C LYS A 142 20.16 4.94 -11.31
N ASP A 143 20.90 4.54 -10.29
CA ASP A 143 20.58 3.39 -9.43
C ASP A 143 19.26 3.62 -8.69
N GLU A 144 19.05 4.82 -8.16
CA GLU A 144 17.82 5.21 -7.46
C GLU A 144 16.74 5.78 -8.39
N ARG A 145 17.00 5.83 -9.70
CA ARG A 145 16.09 6.37 -10.74
C ARG A 145 15.57 7.78 -10.44
N LEU A 146 16.46 8.65 -9.94
CA LEU A 146 16.16 10.03 -9.61
C LEU A 146 16.56 10.97 -10.76
N PRO A 147 15.80 12.06 -11.00
CA PRO A 147 16.25 13.09 -11.94
C PRO A 147 17.61 13.66 -11.50
N LEU A 148 18.58 13.74 -12.42
CA LEU A 148 19.92 14.22 -12.12
C LEU A 148 19.88 15.64 -11.52
N LYS A 149 19.05 16.53 -12.09
CA LYS A 149 18.85 17.89 -11.58
C LYS A 149 18.39 17.89 -10.12
N PHE A 150 17.44 17.04 -9.75
CA PHE A 150 17.00 16.89 -8.35
C PHE A 150 18.14 16.38 -7.47
N THR A 151 18.89 15.39 -7.93
CA THR A 151 20.02 14.81 -7.17
C THR A 151 21.12 15.85 -6.91
N LEU A 152 21.42 16.70 -7.88
CA LEU A 152 22.41 17.78 -7.74
C LEU A 152 21.93 18.87 -6.77
N GLU A 153 20.68 19.33 -6.91
CA GLU A 153 20.07 20.29 -5.99
C GLU A 153 20.02 19.74 -4.56
N LEU A 154 19.63 18.48 -4.40
CA LEU A 154 19.62 17.79 -3.12
C LEU A 154 21.02 17.73 -2.54
N TYR A 155 22.00 17.24 -3.33
CA TYR A 155 23.39 17.16 -2.92
C TYR A 155 23.84 18.50 -2.34
N ASN A 156 23.62 19.62 -3.03
CA ASN A 156 24.02 20.96 -2.58
C ASN A 156 23.53 21.33 -1.16
N ALA A 157 22.40 20.79 -0.71
CA ALA A 157 21.87 21.01 0.63
C ALA A 157 22.42 20.05 1.72
N LEU A 158 23.18 19.02 1.32
CA LEU A 158 23.71 17.99 2.22
C LEU A 158 25.05 18.36 2.86
N ASN A 159 25.29 17.84 4.07
CA ASN A 159 26.57 17.88 4.75
C ASN A 159 27.61 17.05 3.96
N LYS A 160 28.61 17.74 3.39
CA LYS A 160 29.66 17.13 2.56
C LYS A 160 30.62 16.27 3.36
N GLU A 161 30.76 16.54 4.66
CA GLU A 161 31.63 15.79 5.56
C GLU A 161 31.23 14.31 5.61
N HIS A 162 29.92 14.00 5.53
CA HIS A 162 29.45 12.62 5.52
C HIS A 162 30.04 11.80 4.37
N PHE A 163 30.14 12.40 3.19
CA PHE A 163 30.75 11.76 2.03
C PHE A 163 32.26 11.63 2.23
N THR A 164 32.93 12.65 2.77
CA THR A 164 34.37 12.61 3.11
C THR A 164 34.70 11.49 4.11
N ASN A 165 33.80 11.20 5.04
CA ASN A 165 33.96 10.16 6.07
C ASN A 165 33.82 8.76 5.47
N SER A 166 32.77 8.54 4.67
CA SER A 166 32.59 7.34 3.87
C SER A 166 31.53 7.57 2.80
N PRO A 167 31.90 7.64 1.50
CA PRO A 167 30.95 7.84 0.42
C PRO A 167 29.90 6.72 0.39
N LYS A 168 30.35 5.48 0.59
CA LYS A 168 29.48 4.29 0.60
C LYS A 168 28.42 4.37 1.69
N LYS A 169 28.80 4.71 2.93
CA LYS A 169 27.84 4.84 4.05
C LYS A 169 26.93 6.03 3.83
N ALA A 170 27.46 7.17 3.37
CA ALA A 170 26.68 8.37 3.08
C ALA A 170 25.60 8.12 2.02
N PHE A 171 25.93 7.54 0.87
CA PHE A 171 24.94 7.21 -0.16
C PHE A 171 23.92 6.18 0.32
N LYS A 172 24.35 5.16 1.08
CA LYS A 172 23.42 4.18 1.67
C LYS A 172 22.43 4.83 2.64
N LEU A 173 22.92 5.74 3.49
CA LEU A 173 22.08 6.50 4.42
C LEU A 173 21.12 7.41 3.65
N LEU A 174 21.64 8.16 2.67
CA LEU A 174 20.86 9.07 1.84
C LEU A 174 19.73 8.33 1.12
N LYS A 175 20.00 7.17 0.53
CA LYS A 175 18.99 6.29 -0.08
C LYS A 175 17.83 5.99 0.88
N GLY A 176 18.16 5.57 2.11
CA GLY A 176 17.14 5.28 3.13
C GLY A 176 16.29 6.50 3.44
N ILE A 177 16.93 7.64 3.70
CA ILE A 177 16.25 8.89 4.04
C ILE A 177 15.38 9.40 2.87
N ILE A 178 15.88 9.37 1.64
CA ILE A 178 15.09 9.73 0.45
C ILE A 178 13.83 8.88 0.39
N LYS A 179 13.96 7.56 0.55
CA LYS A 179 12.81 6.65 0.52
C LYS A 179 11.78 7.02 1.60
N ASP A 180 12.21 7.20 2.85
CA ASP A 180 11.31 7.53 3.96
C ASP A 180 10.64 8.90 3.79
N LYS A 181 11.39 9.93 3.40
CA LYS A 181 10.83 11.29 3.21
C LYS A 181 9.97 11.41 1.97
N LEU A 182 10.28 10.66 0.91
CA LEU A 182 9.41 10.55 -0.25
C LEU A 182 8.08 9.92 0.15
N HIS A 183 8.07 8.83 0.93
CA HIS A 183 6.84 8.23 1.44
C HIS A 183 5.97 9.23 2.23
N GLU A 184 6.58 9.93 3.20
CA GLU A 184 5.88 10.94 4.01
C GLU A 184 5.26 12.04 3.13
N ASN A 185 6.01 12.53 2.13
CA ASN A 185 5.52 13.58 1.24
C ASN A 185 4.45 13.08 0.26
N LEU A 186 4.63 11.88 -0.30
CA LEU A 186 3.71 11.30 -1.28
C LEU A 186 2.32 11.11 -0.70
N LEU A 187 2.17 10.76 0.58
CA LEU A 187 0.84 10.66 1.21
C LEU A 187 0.02 11.94 1.09
N SER A 188 0.66 13.11 1.13
CA SER A 188 -0.03 14.40 0.98
C SER A 188 -0.35 14.77 -0.47
N CYS A 189 0.30 14.11 -1.43
CA CYS A 189 0.19 14.40 -2.86
C CYS A 189 -0.62 13.36 -3.62
N VAL A 190 -0.79 12.15 -3.07
CA VAL A 190 -1.52 11.08 -3.74
C VAL A 190 -3.01 11.42 -3.81
N SER A 191 -3.56 11.23 -5.01
CA SER A 191 -4.98 11.23 -5.28
C SER A 191 -5.30 10.11 -6.28
N TYR A 192 -6.58 9.94 -6.55
CA TYR A 192 -7.08 8.91 -7.44
C TYR A 192 -8.04 9.51 -8.45
N GLU A 193 -7.74 9.28 -9.72
CA GLU A 193 -8.62 9.67 -10.82
C GLU A 193 -9.43 8.46 -11.26
N PHE A 194 -10.74 8.56 -11.07
CA PHE A 194 -11.69 7.55 -11.54
C PHE A 194 -12.11 7.92 -12.97
N CYS A 195 -12.20 6.93 -13.85
CA CYS A 195 -12.66 7.15 -15.23
C CYS A 195 -14.03 7.84 -15.23
N GLN A 196 -14.29 8.76 -16.17
CA GLN A 196 -15.55 9.54 -16.21
C GLN A 196 -16.81 8.67 -16.23
N ASN A 197 -16.73 7.45 -16.78
CA ASN A 197 -17.83 6.48 -16.84
C ASN A 197 -17.75 5.38 -15.77
N ALA A 198 -16.86 5.50 -14.79
CA ALA A 198 -16.61 4.45 -13.79
C ALA A 198 -17.87 4.07 -13.01
N PHE A 199 -18.83 4.99 -12.88
CA PHE A 199 -20.06 4.80 -12.11
C PHE A 199 -21.33 4.73 -12.98
N SER A 200 -21.17 4.74 -14.31
CA SER A 200 -22.26 4.60 -15.29
C SER A 200 -22.11 3.35 -16.16
N ASN A 201 -20.90 2.80 -16.27
CA ASN A 201 -20.65 1.59 -17.05
C ASN A 201 -21.15 0.35 -16.28
N THR A 202 -22.06 -0.38 -16.90
CA THR A 202 -22.70 -1.57 -16.30
C THR A 202 -21.99 -2.88 -16.66
N ALA A 203 -21.02 -2.85 -17.58
CA ALA A 203 -20.33 -4.03 -18.09
C ALA A 203 -19.13 -4.41 -17.22
N PHE A 204 -19.04 -5.69 -16.86
CA PHE A 204 -17.86 -6.27 -16.21
C PHE A 204 -16.84 -6.77 -17.24
N ASP A 205 -15.58 -6.78 -16.82
CA ASP A 205 -14.52 -7.48 -17.55
C ASP A 205 -14.82 -8.98 -17.61
N LYS A 206 -14.44 -9.66 -18.71
CA LYS A 206 -14.54 -11.12 -18.83
C LYS A 206 -13.79 -11.84 -17.69
N THR A 207 -12.75 -11.21 -17.17
CA THR A 207 -11.87 -11.71 -16.11
C THR A 207 -12.38 -11.41 -14.70
N ASP A 208 -13.50 -10.67 -14.54
CA ASP A 208 -14.06 -10.32 -13.24
C ASP A 208 -14.32 -11.59 -12.40
N PRO A 209 -13.95 -11.61 -11.10
CA PRO A 209 -14.05 -12.81 -10.30
C PRO A 209 -15.48 -13.19 -9.90
N LEU A 210 -16.43 -12.25 -9.88
CA LEU A 210 -17.77 -12.43 -9.31
C LEU A 210 -18.88 -12.37 -10.35
N TYR A 211 -18.71 -11.62 -11.44
CA TYR A 211 -19.75 -11.39 -12.43
C TYR A 211 -19.31 -11.75 -13.85
N CYS A 212 -20.26 -12.15 -14.66
CA CYS A 212 -20.11 -12.31 -16.09
C CYS A 212 -20.19 -10.95 -16.80
N LYS A 213 -19.80 -10.90 -18.08
CA LYS A 213 -19.79 -9.66 -18.88
C LYS A 213 -21.16 -8.97 -18.96
N ASP A 214 -22.23 -9.76 -18.94
CA ASP A 214 -23.63 -9.29 -18.91
C ASP A 214 -24.09 -8.81 -17.51
N GLY A 215 -23.22 -8.92 -16.51
CA GLY A 215 -23.49 -8.58 -15.12
C GLY A 215 -24.33 -9.59 -14.37
N SER A 216 -24.53 -10.80 -14.90
CA SER A 216 -25.07 -11.93 -14.13
C SER A 216 -24.02 -12.44 -13.13
N PRO A 217 -24.40 -12.85 -11.92
CA PRO A 217 -23.45 -13.44 -10.98
C PRO A 217 -22.91 -14.77 -11.48
N LYS A 218 -21.64 -15.04 -11.21
CA LYS A 218 -21.06 -16.38 -11.40
C LYS A 218 -21.58 -17.33 -10.32
N ASN A 219 -21.63 -18.63 -10.63
CA ASN A 219 -22.03 -19.66 -9.67
C ASN A 219 -20.94 -19.98 -8.64
N GLU A 220 -19.68 -19.78 -9.02
CA GLU A 220 -18.51 -20.20 -8.25
C GLU A 220 -17.31 -19.30 -8.49
N ILE A 221 -16.43 -19.25 -7.50
CA ILE A 221 -15.14 -18.56 -7.54
C ILE A 221 -14.02 -19.51 -7.11
N GLU A 222 -12.85 -19.38 -7.73
CA GLU A 222 -11.66 -20.14 -7.34
C GLU A 222 -11.19 -19.70 -5.94
N LYS A 223 -10.99 -20.66 -5.04
CA LYS A 223 -10.60 -20.43 -3.63
C LYS A 223 -9.40 -19.50 -3.48
N HIS A 224 -8.37 -19.68 -4.31
CA HIS A 224 -7.13 -18.90 -4.23
C HIS A 224 -7.31 -17.40 -4.55
N LYS A 225 -8.48 -16.98 -5.05
CA LYS A 225 -8.82 -15.57 -5.22
C LYS A 225 -9.31 -14.93 -3.92
N LEU A 226 -9.78 -15.75 -2.97
CA LEU A 226 -10.27 -15.35 -1.67
C LEU A 226 -9.21 -15.59 -0.58
N GLY A 227 -8.42 -16.67 -0.65
CA GLY A 227 -7.40 -16.95 0.36
C GLY A 227 -6.93 -18.40 0.32
N LYS A 228 -6.15 -18.78 1.33
CA LYS A 228 -5.44 -20.07 1.38
C LYS A 228 -6.20 -21.16 2.11
N TYR A 229 -6.80 -20.84 3.25
CA TYR A 229 -7.42 -21.83 4.13
C TYR A 229 -8.93 -21.89 3.95
N LYS A 230 -9.51 -23.07 4.21
CA LYS A 230 -10.94 -23.31 4.17
C LYS A 230 -11.41 -23.61 5.58
N SER A 231 -12.41 -22.89 6.06
CA SER A 231 -13.01 -23.16 7.36
C SER A 231 -13.93 -24.37 7.29
N VAL A 232 -14.06 -25.05 8.43
CA VAL A 232 -15.11 -26.05 8.69
C VAL A 232 -16.38 -25.41 9.26
N GLN A 233 -16.34 -24.14 9.62
CA GLN A 233 -17.46 -23.40 10.21
C GLN A 233 -18.43 -22.91 9.13
N THR A 234 -19.69 -22.71 9.53
CA THR A 234 -20.73 -22.18 8.66
C THR A 234 -20.66 -20.65 8.61
N PRO A 235 -20.60 -20.03 7.42
CA PRO A 235 -20.64 -18.58 7.30
C PRO A 235 -21.98 -17.97 7.69
N SER A 236 -21.96 -16.70 8.06
CA SER A 236 -23.14 -15.88 8.33
C SER A 236 -24.15 -15.91 7.16
N GLN A 237 -25.44 -15.73 7.45
CA GLN A 237 -26.50 -15.74 6.43
C GLN A 237 -26.33 -14.61 5.40
N ASN A 238 -25.77 -13.47 5.81
CA ASN A 238 -25.50 -12.33 4.93
C ASN A 238 -24.12 -12.40 4.24
N TYR A 239 -23.34 -13.46 4.47
CA TYR A 239 -22.05 -13.66 3.82
C TYR A 239 -22.24 -14.17 2.39
N LEU A 240 -21.56 -13.55 1.41
CA LEU A 240 -21.73 -13.81 -0.02
C LEU A 240 -21.45 -15.27 -0.44
N TYR A 241 -20.53 -15.94 0.25
CA TYR A 241 -20.06 -17.28 -0.13
C TYR A 241 -20.67 -18.37 0.75
N GLU A 242 -20.85 -19.57 0.20
CA GLU A 242 -21.32 -20.73 0.97
C GLU A 242 -20.25 -21.32 1.91
N THR A 243 -18.99 -20.94 1.72
CA THR A 243 -17.84 -21.43 2.51
C THR A 243 -16.94 -20.26 2.88
N ILE A 244 -16.43 -20.28 4.11
CA ILE A 244 -15.44 -19.30 4.58
C ILE A 244 -14.05 -19.71 4.06
N ILE A 245 -13.44 -18.82 3.29
CA ILE A 245 -12.03 -18.87 2.92
C ILE A 245 -11.32 -17.73 3.62
N TYR A 246 -10.17 -17.99 4.23
CA TYR A 246 -9.45 -17.03 5.04
C TYR A 246 -7.93 -17.22 4.93
N ASP A 247 -7.18 -16.14 5.21
CA ASP A 247 -5.72 -16.14 5.36
C ASP A 247 -5.29 -15.98 6.81
N SER A 248 -6.14 -15.37 7.65
CA SER A 248 -5.92 -15.17 9.08
C SER A 248 -7.14 -15.54 9.93
N LYS A 249 -6.94 -15.84 11.22
CA LYS A 249 -8.02 -16.23 12.14
C LYS A 249 -9.10 -15.14 12.29
N ILE A 250 -8.70 -13.87 12.28
CA ILE A 250 -9.65 -12.75 12.38
C ILE A 250 -10.64 -12.74 11.20
N GLU A 251 -10.19 -13.07 9.98
CA GLU A 251 -11.06 -13.16 8.81
C GLU A 251 -12.10 -14.29 8.94
N GLU A 252 -11.71 -15.43 9.52
CA GLU A 252 -12.64 -16.52 9.83
C GLU A 252 -13.71 -16.06 10.82
N GLU A 253 -13.31 -15.36 11.89
CA GLU A 253 -14.21 -14.82 12.92
C GLU A 253 -15.17 -13.75 12.35
N VAL A 254 -14.68 -12.89 11.47
CA VAL A 254 -15.51 -11.88 10.79
C VAL A 254 -16.52 -12.53 9.85
N SER A 255 -16.14 -13.61 9.15
CA SER A 255 -17.02 -14.28 8.18
C SER A 255 -18.18 -15.05 8.82
N LYS A 256 -18.04 -15.44 10.10
CA LYS A 256 -19.11 -16.08 10.89
C LYS A 256 -19.95 -15.10 11.70
N GLU A 257 -19.57 -13.82 11.74
CA GLU A 257 -20.27 -12.79 12.51
C GLU A 257 -21.73 -12.68 12.04
N SER A 258 -22.67 -13.02 12.94
CA SER A 258 -24.11 -13.11 12.63
C SER A 258 -24.85 -11.81 12.95
N VAL A 259 -24.15 -10.68 12.92
CA VAL A 259 -24.73 -9.35 13.11
C VAL A 259 -25.61 -9.03 11.90
N GLN A 260 -26.90 -8.80 12.13
CA GLN A 260 -27.85 -8.43 11.08
C GLN A 260 -28.15 -6.92 11.06
N LYS A 261 -27.97 -6.26 12.20
CA LYS A 261 -28.19 -4.82 12.37
C LYS A 261 -27.07 -4.19 13.17
N VAL A 262 -26.70 -2.97 12.79
CA VAL A 262 -25.68 -2.15 13.45
C VAL A 262 -26.24 -0.75 13.59
N GLU A 263 -26.60 -0.36 14.82
CA GLU A 263 -27.46 0.80 15.09
C GLU A 263 -28.77 0.69 14.28
N ASP A 264 -29.17 1.76 13.60
CA ASP A 264 -30.40 1.85 12.80
C ASP A 264 -30.16 1.40 11.34
N ARG A 265 -29.23 0.46 11.12
CA ARG A 265 -28.84 -0.01 9.78
C ARG A 265 -28.89 -1.52 9.67
N SER A 266 -29.44 -2.04 8.57
CA SER A 266 -29.40 -3.46 8.25
C SER A 266 -28.17 -3.79 7.42
N ILE A 267 -27.58 -4.97 7.67
CA ILE A 267 -26.55 -5.54 6.81
C ILE A 267 -27.25 -6.41 5.77
N GLU A 268 -27.14 -6.00 4.51
CA GLU A 268 -27.79 -6.70 3.41
C GLU A 268 -26.92 -7.86 2.94
N VAL A 269 -25.64 -7.58 2.71
CA VAL A 269 -24.65 -8.54 2.25
C VAL A 269 -23.25 -8.07 2.64
N PHE A 270 -22.36 -9.01 2.94
CA PHE A 270 -20.94 -8.74 3.05
C PHE A 270 -20.11 -9.88 2.47
N ALA A 271 -18.87 -9.58 2.09
CA ALA A 271 -17.98 -10.54 1.45
C ALA A 271 -16.52 -10.26 1.80
N LYS A 272 -15.71 -11.32 1.89
CA LYS A 272 -14.27 -11.19 1.70
C LYS A 272 -14.03 -10.81 0.25
N LEU A 273 -13.30 -9.74 0.00
CA LEU A 273 -13.07 -9.25 -1.35
C LEU A 273 -12.14 -10.20 -2.12
N PRO A 274 -12.49 -10.61 -3.33
CA PRO A 274 -11.53 -11.26 -4.22
C PRO A 274 -10.52 -10.23 -4.70
N LYS A 275 -9.24 -10.59 -4.81
CA LYS A 275 -8.08 -9.75 -5.20
C LYS A 275 -8.40 -8.40 -5.88
N PHE A 276 -8.89 -7.46 -5.10
CA PHE A 276 -9.25 -6.11 -5.50
C PHE A 276 -8.02 -5.26 -5.25
N LYS A 277 -7.53 -4.58 -6.29
CA LYS A 277 -6.23 -3.91 -6.24
C LYS A 277 -6.41 -2.41 -6.28
N ILE A 278 -6.09 -1.75 -5.18
CA ILE A 278 -5.90 -0.31 -5.13
C ILE A 278 -4.43 -0.03 -5.51
N PRO A 279 -4.16 0.73 -6.58
CA PRO A 279 -2.79 1.09 -6.93
C PRO A 279 -2.21 1.99 -5.84
N THR A 280 -1.01 1.67 -5.38
CA THR A 280 -0.23 2.57 -4.51
C THR A 280 1.17 2.75 -5.12
N PRO A 281 1.96 3.75 -4.71
CA PRO A 281 3.26 4.02 -5.31
C PRO A 281 4.27 2.86 -5.22
N TYR A 282 4.06 1.86 -4.35
CA TYR A 282 5.05 0.80 -4.09
C TYR A 282 4.51 -0.62 -4.33
N LYS A 283 3.29 -0.91 -3.87
CA LYS A 283 2.64 -2.21 -4.05
C LYS A 283 1.13 -2.05 -4.00
N ASN A 284 0.40 -2.80 -4.81
CA ASN A 284 -1.05 -2.80 -4.72
C ASN A 284 -1.51 -3.12 -3.29
N TYR A 285 -2.54 -2.41 -2.85
CA TYR A 285 -3.24 -2.67 -1.60
C TYR A 285 -4.50 -3.46 -1.89
N GLU A 286 -4.78 -4.47 -1.08
CA GLU A 286 -5.89 -5.41 -1.25
C GLU A 286 -6.71 -5.43 0.06
N PRO A 287 -7.81 -4.65 0.17
CA PRO A 287 -8.67 -4.65 1.35
C PRO A 287 -9.35 -6.01 1.56
N ASP A 288 -9.60 -6.38 2.82
CA ASP A 288 -10.13 -7.70 3.16
C ASP A 288 -11.62 -7.90 2.92
N PHE A 289 -12.49 -7.01 3.42
CA PHE A 289 -13.94 -7.20 3.38
C PHE A 289 -14.68 -5.96 2.90
N ALA A 290 -15.88 -6.16 2.37
CA ALA A 290 -16.84 -5.08 2.19
C ALA A 290 -18.26 -5.50 2.57
N TYR A 291 -19.01 -4.53 3.09
CA TYR A 291 -20.38 -4.66 3.59
C TYR A 291 -21.27 -3.65 2.86
N LEU A 292 -22.43 -4.12 2.43
CA LEU A 292 -23.55 -3.28 2.05
C LEU A 292 -24.46 -3.13 3.27
N LEU A 293 -24.56 -1.91 3.79
CA LEU A 293 -25.56 -1.55 4.79
C LEU A 293 -26.62 -0.64 4.17
N LYS A 294 -27.85 -0.73 4.66
CA LYS A 294 -28.94 0.22 4.36
C LYS A 294 -29.42 0.83 5.67
N ASP A 295 -29.62 2.15 5.68
CA ASP A 295 -30.34 2.80 6.78
C ASP A 295 -31.86 2.64 6.63
N GLU A 296 -32.62 3.07 7.63
CA GLU A 296 -34.09 3.01 7.62
C GLU A 296 -34.75 3.75 6.45
N LYS A 297 -34.04 4.71 5.85
CA LYS A 297 -34.50 5.50 4.69
C LYS A 297 -34.09 4.88 3.36
N GLY A 298 -33.36 3.75 3.39
CA GLY A 298 -32.87 3.04 2.22
C GLY A 298 -31.56 3.59 1.66
N ALA A 299 -30.92 4.56 2.32
CA ALA A 299 -29.63 5.08 1.89
C ALA A 299 -28.54 4.01 2.07
N LYS A 300 -27.69 3.86 1.05
CA LYS A 300 -26.68 2.80 1.00
C LYS A 300 -25.37 3.26 1.60
N ILE A 301 -24.80 2.42 2.45
CA ILE A 301 -23.46 2.59 3.00
C ILE A 301 -22.62 1.40 2.56
N PHE A 302 -21.55 1.68 1.82
CA PHE A 302 -20.54 0.69 1.48
C PHE A 302 -19.41 0.81 2.48
N PHE A 303 -19.34 -0.15 3.39
CA PHE A 303 -18.30 -0.21 4.40
C PHE A 303 -17.23 -1.20 3.98
N VAL A 304 -16.07 -0.70 3.62
CA VAL A 304 -14.89 -1.52 3.32
C VAL A 304 -14.04 -1.59 4.58
N CYS A 305 -13.61 -2.79 4.97
CA CYS A 305 -12.75 -2.91 6.13
C CYS A 305 -11.53 -3.80 5.90
N GLU A 306 -10.43 -3.37 6.47
CA GLU A 306 -9.21 -4.15 6.62
C GLU A 306 -9.25 -4.92 7.94
N THR A 307 -8.80 -6.17 7.96
CA THR A 307 -8.68 -6.95 9.19
C THR A 307 -7.23 -7.13 9.59
N LYS A 308 -6.92 -6.86 10.86
CA LYS A 308 -5.57 -6.93 11.41
C LYS A 308 -5.53 -7.72 12.70
N GLY A 309 -4.75 -8.79 12.73
CA GLY A 309 -4.60 -9.67 13.89
C GLY A 309 -3.69 -9.15 15.01
N TYR A 310 -3.35 -7.85 15.02
CA TYR A 310 -2.56 -7.23 16.09
C TYR A 310 -3.45 -6.86 17.28
N GLU A 311 -2.91 -6.81 18.49
CA GLU A 311 -3.68 -6.42 19.69
C GLU A 311 -4.01 -4.91 19.70
N LYS A 312 -3.10 -4.06 19.21
CA LYS A 312 -3.28 -2.61 19.14
C LYS A 312 -2.83 -2.05 17.80
N GLU A 313 -3.38 -0.89 17.42
CA GLU A 313 -2.95 -0.16 16.22
C GLU A 313 -1.48 0.27 16.29
N SER A 314 -0.96 0.54 17.50
CA SER A 314 0.45 0.84 17.73
C SER A 314 1.38 -0.26 17.22
N ASP A 315 0.92 -1.50 17.23
CA ASP A 315 1.71 -2.69 16.94
C ASP A 315 1.78 -2.98 15.44
N ILE A 316 0.93 -2.33 14.63
CA ILE A 316 0.98 -2.42 13.18
C ILE A 316 2.30 -1.81 12.69
N PRO A 317 3.14 -2.55 11.93
CA PRO A 317 4.40 -2.06 11.39
C PRO A 317 4.21 -0.76 10.58
N PRO A 318 5.18 0.18 10.63
CA PRO A 318 5.08 1.46 9.92
C PRO A 318 4.79 1.33 8.42
N ASP A 319 5.38 0.33 7.75
CA ASP A 319 5.15 0.09 6.32
C ASP A 319 3.74 -0.39 5.99
N GLU A 320 3.10 -1.11 6.92
CA GLU A 320 1.72 -1.54 6.79
C GLU A 320 0.76 -0.37 7.05
N LYS A 321 1.03 0.44 8.07
CA LYS A 321 0.30 1.71 8.32
C LYS A 321 0.30 2.62 7.10
N ARG A 322 1.47 2.84 6.49
CA ARG A 322 1.61 3.67 5.27
C ARG A 322 0.71 3.17 4.13
N LYS A 323 0.57 1.86 3.95
CA LYS A 323 -0.31 1.28 2.91
C LYS A 323 -1.79 1.51 3.22
N MET A 324 -2.18 1.39 4.48
CA MET A 324 -3.55 1.65 4.93
C MET A 324 -3.92 3.12 4.73
N GLU A 325 -2.98 4.06 4.91
CA GLU A 325 -3.22 5.48 4.62
C GLU A 325 -3.52 5.74 3.13
N TYR A 326 -2.85 5.06 2.20
CA TYR A 326 -3.22 5.15 0.77
C TYR A 326 -4.64 4.63 0.50
N ALA A 327 -5.05 3.55 1.16
CA ALA A 327 -6.42 3.03 1.06
C ALA A 327 -7.45 4.04 1.59
N LYS A 328 -7.16 4.71 2.72
CA LYS A 328 -8.00 5.80 3.25
C LYS A 328 -8.16 6.92 2.22
N ILE A 329 -7.07 7.35 1.58
CA ILE A 329 -7.11 8.38 0.52
C ILE A 329 -7.95 7.88 -0.67
N PHE A 330 -7.77 6.64 -1.12
CA PHE A 330 -8.55 6.05 -2.20
C PHE A 330 -10.05 6.11 -1.95
N PHE A 331 -10.52 5.59 -0.81
CA PHE A 331 -11.95 5.55 -0.50
C PHE A 331 -12.53 6.93 -0.22
N LYS A 332 -11.74 7.85 0.34
CA LYS A 332 -12.13 9.25 0.49
C LYS A 332 -12.34 9.92 -0.86
N THR A 333 -11.40 9.75 -1.80
CA THR A 333 -11.52 10.31 -3.15
C THR A 333 -12.68 9.65 -3.91
N LEU A 334 -12.90 8.34 -3.76
CA LEU A 334 -14.07 7.64 -4.31
C LEU A 334 -15.38 8.24 -3.78
N SER A 335 -15.48 8.43 -2.46
CA SER A 335 -16.66 9.03 -1.83
C SER A 335 -16.93 10.45 -2.34
N GLN A 336 -15.90 11.28 -2.49
CA GLN A 336 -16.03 12.62 -3.07
C GLN A 336 -16.52 12.59 -4.51
N ASN A 337 -16.00 11.67 -5.33
CA ASN A 337 -16.45 11.51 -6.72
C ASN A 337 -17.92 11.08 -6.79
N LEU A 338 -18.37 10.17 -5.91
CA LEU A 338 -19.78 9.78 -5.82
C LEU A 338 -20.69 10.95 -5.39
N LYS A 339 -20.26 11.77 -4.41
CA LYS A 339 -20.96 12.99 -4.02
C LYS A 339 -21.08 13.96 -5.21
N ASN A 340 -20.00 14.18 -5.97
CA ASN A 340 -20.00 15.02 -7.17
C ASN A 340 -20.93 14.48 -8.26
N ALA A 341 -21.02 13.15 -8.40
CA ALA A 341 -21.94 12.46 -9.29
C ALA A 341 -23.39 12.40 -8.76
N LYS A 342 -23.69 13.05 -7.62
CA LYS A 342 -25.02 13.09 -6.96
C LYS A 342 -25.58 11.70 -6.65
N LYS A 343 -24.72 10.74 -6.30
CA LYS A 343 -25.13 9.41 -5.84
C LYS A 343 -25.35 9.44 -4.32
N GLU A 344 -26.50 8.95 -3.86
CA GLU A 344 -26.82 8.79 -2.44
C GLU A 344 -26.17 7.53 -1.84
N ILE A 345 -24.85 7.43 -1.99
CA ILE A 345 -24.04 6.30 -1.53
C ILE A 345 -22.90 6.85 -0.69
N ARG A 346 -22.81 6.38 0.56
CA ARG A 346 -21.71 6.69 1.46
C ARG A 346 -20.70 5.55 1.44
N VAL A 347 -19.47 5.83 1.03
CA VAL A 347 -18.35 4.88 1.12
C VAL A 347 -17.51 5.22 2.34
N VAL A 348 -17.28 4.23 3.20
CA VAL A 348 -16.47 4.37 4.41
C VAL A 348 -15.45 3.24 4.48
N PHE A 349 -14.24 3.58 4.92
CA PHE A 349 -13.15 2.63 5.08
C PHE A 349 -12.65 2.66 6.53
N ALA A 350 -12.47 1.49 7.14
CA ALA A 350 -11.87 1.38 8.48
C ALA A 350 -11.03 0.12 8.64
N THR A 351 -10.27 0.09 9.73
CA THR A 351 -9.49 -1.08 10.12
C THR A 351 -10.14 -1.73 11.33
N ARG A 352 -10.34 -3.04 11.27
CA ARG A 352 -10.77 -3.89 12.39
C ARG A 352 -9.54 -4.53 13.00
N ILE A 353 -9.23 -4.18 14.23
CA ILE A 353 -8.07 -4.69 14.98
C ILE A 353 -8.53 -5.80 15.94
N ASN A 354 -7.89 -6.96 15.87
CA ASN A 354 -8.18 -8.14 16.69
C ASN A 354 -9.68 -8.48 16.78
N LYS A 355 -10.27 -8.40 17.97
CA LYS A 355 -11.68 -8.74 18.25
C LYS A 355 -12.60 -7.52 18.18
N GLN A 356 -12.19 -6.43 17.54
CA GLN A 356 -13.05 -5.25 17.38
C GLN A 356 -14.34 -5.65 16.65
N ASP A 357 -15.46 -5.43 17.33
CA ASP A 357 -16.78 -5.72 16.80
C ASP A 357 -17.14 -4.75 15.65
N LEU A 358 -18.06 -5.18 14.79
CA LEU A 358 -18.45 -4.42 13.61
C LEU A 358 -19.06 -3.06 13.95
N LEU A 359 -19.81 -2.95 15.06
CA LEU A 359 -20.45 -1.70 15.48
C LEU A 359 -19.41 -0.65 15.87
N SER A 360 -18.42 -1.05 16.66
CA SER A 360 -17.30 -0.19 17.05
C SER A 360 -16.54 0.30 15.81
N ALA A 361 -16.17 -0.60 14.91
CA ALA A 361 -15.46 -0.25 13.69
C ALA A 361 -16.28 0.69 12.77
N LEU A 362 -17.59 0.45 12.64
CA LEU A 362 -18.47 1.31 11.85
C LEU A 362 -18.61 2.70 12.50
N LYS A 363 -18.78 2.78 13.82
CA LYS A 363 -18.86 4.06 14.55
C LYS A 363 -17.62 4.91 14.33
N ASP A 364 -16.44 4.29 14.42
CA ASP A 364 -15.17 5.00 14.20
C ASP A 364 -15.09 5.52 12.76
N ALA A 365 -15.44 4.68 11.77
CA ALA A 365 -15.48 5.07 10.36
C ALA A 365 -16.46 6.23 10.07
N LEU A 366 -17.62 6.22 10.73
CA LEU A 366 -18.67 7.22 10.53
C LEU A 366 -18.33 8.57 11.18
N LYS A 367 -17.53 8.59 12.27
CA LYS A 367 -17.05 9.81 12.91
C LYS A 367 -15.97 10.52 12.09
N GLU A 368 -15.11 9.77 11.40
CA GLU A 368 -13.99 10.32 10.61
C GLU A 368 -14.41 10.88 9.24
N THR A 369 -15.63 10.58 8.80
CA THR A 369 -16.12 10.98 7.48
C THR A 369 -17.22 12.04 7.62
N PRO A 370 -16.95 13.34 7.36
CA PRO A 370 -17.94 14.41 7.44
C PRO A 370 -19.02 14.35 6.35
#